data_AF-A0A8T4Q0D2-F1
#
_entry.id   AF-A0A8T4Q0D2-F1
#
_cell.length_a   1.000
_cell.length_b   1.000
_cell.length_c   1.000
_cell.angle_alpha   90.00
_cell.angle_beta   90.00
_cell.angle_gamma   90.00
#
_symmetry.space_group_name_H-M   'P 1'
#
loop_
_entity.id
_entity.type
_entity.pdbx_description
1 polymer ?
#
loop_
_entity_poly.entity_id
_entity_poly.type
_entity_poly.pdbx_seq_one_letter_code
_entity_poly.pdbx_strand_id
1 'polypeptide(L)'
;MNRPIQKWRVSNIECAVWENKKIFNGGEVSYKTVTLSRSYKKKDEDTWRNEVINNLRRNDIAKLKAILNKVEDYLFFDDKEHKEEHEEEE
;
A
#
# COMPACT_ATOMS: atom_id res chain seq x y z
N MET A 1 -2.20 16.65 3.69
CA MET A 1 -1.36 15.85 2.79
C MET A 1 -1.66 14.40 3.09
N ASN A 2 -2.29 13.65 2.18
CA ASN A 2 -2.62 12.25 2.44
C ASN A 2 -1.32 11.47 2.65
N ARG A 3 -1.19 10.82 3.81
CA ARG A 3 -0.07 9.94 4.12
C ARG A 3 -0.59 8.51 4.03
N PRO A 4 0.24 7.57 3.58
CA PRO A 4 -0.14 6.18 3.61
C PRO A 4 -0.26 5.73 5.07
N ILE A 5 -1.30 4.94 5.35
CA ILE A 5 -1.58 4.41 6.68
C ILE A 5 -0.63 3.28 7.05
N GLN A 6 -0.13 2.55 6.04
CA GLN A 6 0.85 1.49 6.24
C GLN A 6 1.73 1.32 5.02
N LYS A 7 2.99 0.91 5.24
CA LYS A 7 3.98 0.64 4.20
C LYS A 7 4.79 -0.62 4.48
N TRP A 8 5.09 -1.34 3.41
CA TRP A 8 6.09 -2.40 3.41
C TRP A 8 7.11 -2.16 2.32
N ARG A 9 8.30 -2.72 2.48
CA ARG A 9 9.37 -2.65 1.48
C ARG A 9 10.10 -3.97 1.38
N VAL A 10 10.27 -4.43 0.14
CA VAL A 10 11.09 -5.59 -0.18
C VAL A 10 12.10 -5.16 -1.24
N SER A 11 13.36 -4.98 -0.82
CA SER A 11 14.44 -4.49 -1.67
C SER A 11 14.07 -3.12 -2.28
N ASN A 12 13.95 -3.06 -3.60
CA ASN A 12 13.65 -1.86 -4.36
C ASN A 12 12.16 -1.67 -4.64
N ILE A 13 11.27 -2.53 -4.13
CA ILE A 13 9.82 -2.40 -4.27
C ILE A 13 9.21 -1.99 -2.93
N GLU A 14 8.34 -1.00 -2.95
CA GLU A 14 7.57 -0.52 -1.81
C GLU A 14 6.08 -0.66 -2.11
N CYS A 15 5.31 -1.09 -1.11
CA CYS A 15 3.85 -1.15 -1.17
C CYS A 15 3.30 -0.24 -0.08
N ALA A 16 2.39 0.67 -0.46
CA ALA A 16 1.76 1.61 0.44
C ALA A 16 0.25 1.42 0.41
N VAL A 17 -0.38 1.33 1.59
CA VAL A 17 -1.84 1.36 1.76
C VAL A 17 -2.26 2.79 2.10
N TRP A 18 -3.34 3.24 1.50
CA TRP A 18 -3.91 4.56 1.68
C TRP A 18 -5.34 4.44 2.13
N GLU A 19 -5.76 5.29 3.05
CA GLU A 19 -7.17 5.51 3.35
C GLU A 19 -7.68 6.71 2.56
N ASN A 20 -8.79 6.51 1.86
CA ASN A 20 -9.44 7.53 1.05
C ASN A 20 -10.89 7.66 1.50
N LYS A 21 -11.44 8.85 1.32
CA LYS A 21 -12.83 9.16 1.62
C LYS A 21 -13.52 9.62 0.35
N LYS A 22 -14.73 9.15 0.11
CA LYS A 22 -15.57 9.60 -1.00
C LYS A 22 -16.99 9.79 -0.52
N ILE A 23 -17.59 10.90 -0.93
CA ILE A 23 -19.02 11.15 -0.71
C ILE A 23 -19.80 10.32 -1.72
N PHE A 24 -20.71 9.49 -1.24
CA PHE A 24 -21.61 8.67 -2.05
C PHE A 24 -23.02 8.75 -1.47
N ASN A 25 -24.00 9.16 -2.29
CA ASN A 25 -25.41 9.30 -1.90
C ASN A 25 -25.65 10.12 -0.62
N GLY A 26 -24.86 11.16 -0.38
CA GLY A 26 -25.00 12.03 0.80
C GLY A 26 -24.33 11.49 2.08
N GLY A 27 -23.74 10.30 2.03
CA GLY A 27 -22.89 9.75 3.10
C GLY A 27 -21.41 9.78 2.74
N GLU A 28 -20.53 9.92 3.74
CA GLU A 28 -19.09 9.73 3.57
C GLU A 28 -18.75 8.25 3.70
N VAL A 29 -18.07 7.67 2.70
CA VAL A 29 -17.59 6.30 2.71
C VAL A 29 -16.06 6.32 2.66
N SER A 30 -15.42 5.64 3.61
CA SER A 30 -13.98 5.38 3.58
C SER A 30 -13.67 4.08 2.84
N TYR A 31 -12.56 4.07 2.10
CA TYR A 31 -12.07 2.88 1.42
C TYR A 31 -10.54 2.92 1.31
N LYS A 32 -9.94 1.73 1.31
CA LYS A 32 -8.49 1.58 1.23
C LYS A 32 -8.04 1.32 -0.20
N THR A 33 -6.89 1.87 -0.58
CA THR A 33 -6.22 1.57 -1.86
C THR A 33 -4.77 1.21 -1.64
N VAL A 34 -4.19 0.51 -2.60
CA VAL A 34 -2.79 0.05 -2.54
C VAL A 34 -2.01 0.65 -3.70
N THR A 35 -0.80 1.12 -3.44
CA THR A 35 0.14 1.57 -4.48
C THR A 35 1.44 0.79 -4.38
N LEU A 36 1.86 0.20 -5.49
CA LEU A 36 3.17 -0.43 -5.64
C LEU A 36 4.12 0.54 -6.34
N SER A 37 5.28 0.78 -5.75
CA SER A 37 6.31 1.64 -6.32
C SER A 37 7.66 0.96 -6.34
N ARG A 38 8.53 1.39 -7.26
CA ARG A 38 9.90 0.93 -7.40
C ARG A 38 10.85 2.09 -7.24
N SER A 39 11.85 1.90 -6.39
CA SER A 39 13.02 2.74 -6.32
C SER A 39 14.09 2.26 -7.30
N TYR A 40 14.67 3.16 -8.08
CA TYR A 40 15.78 2.84 -8.96
C TYR A 40 16.65 4.06 -9.24
N LYS A 41 17.90 3.80 -9.60
CA LYS A 41 18.85 4.80 -10.06
C LYS A 41 19.11 4.55 -11.54
N LYS A 42 19.03 5.60 -12.36
CA LYS A 42 19.39 5.47 -13.79
C LYS A 42 20.90 5.35 -13.90
N LYS A 43 21.36 4.65 -14.95
CA LYS A 43 22.79 4.65 -15.29
C LYS A 43 23.19 6.11 -15.54
N ASP A 44 24.30 6.53 -14.94
CA ASP A 44 24.89 7.87 -15.09
C ASP A 44 24.13 9.03 -14.39
N GLU A 45 23.15 8.74 -13.54
CA GLU A 45 22.51 9.75 -12.67
C GLU A 45 22.77 9.44 -11.20
N ASP A 46 23.05 10.45 -10.36
CA ASP A 46 23.19 10.23 -8.90
C ASP A 46 21.84 10.17 -8.17
N THR A 47 20.76 10.57 -8.85
CA THR A 47 19.42 10.70 -8.26
C THR A 47 18.67 9.37 -8.20
N TRP A 48 18.18 9.03 -7.01
CA TRP A 48 17.22 7.96 -6.82
C TRP A 48 15.81 8.40 -7.24
N ARG A 49 15.19 7.62 -8.10
CA ARG A 49 13.82 7.83 -8.57
C ARG A 49 12.89 6.82 -7.90
N ASN A 50 11.66 7.24 -7.64
CA ASN A 50 10.58 6.36 -7.18
C ASN A 50 9.41 6.49 -8.16
N GLU A 51 8.96 5.37 -8.71
CA GLU A 51 7.89 5.35 -9.71
C GLU A 51 6.85 4.28 -9.38
N VAL A 52 5.59 4.56 -9.70
CA VAL A 52 4.51 3.55 -9.61
C VAL A 52 4.77 2.46 -10.64
N ILE A 53 4.63 1.20 -10.21
CA ILE A 53 4.93 0.04 -11.05
C ILE A 53 3.79 -0.15 -12.06
N ASN A 54 4.04 0.21 -13.31
CA ASN A 54 3.13 -0.06 -14.44
C ASN A 54 3.55 -1.30 -15.25
N ASN A 55 4.75 -1.83 -15.01
CA ASN A 55 5.29 -3.01 -15.68
C ASN A 55 6.04 -3.93 -14.71
N LEU A 56 5.79 -5.23 -14.83
CA LEU A 56 6.41 -6.26 -13.99
C LEU A 56 7.57 -6.93 -14.70
N ARG A 57 8.74 -6.98 -14.05
CA ARG A 57 9.87 -7.80 -14.48
C ARG A 57 9.77 -9.15 -13.77
N ARG A 58 10.37 -10.19 -14.37
CA ARG A 58 10.38 -11.55 -13.79
C ARG A 58 10.83 -11.58 -12.32
N ASN A 59 11.88 -10.82 -11.99
CA ASN A 59 12.45 -10.78 -10.63
C ASN A 59 11.58 -10.01 -9.62
N ASP A 60 10.61 -9.23 -10.09
CA ASP A 60 9.68 -8.52 -9.21
C ASP A 60 8.61 -9.46 -8.65
N ILE A 61 8.30 -10.55 -9.36
CA ILE A 61 7.20 -11.46 -9.00
C ILE A 61 7.38 -12.03 -7.59
N ALA A 62 8.58 -12.51 -7.25
CA ALA A 62 8.84 -13.09 -5.93
C ALA A 62 8.75 -12.04 -4.81
N LYS A 63 9.24 -10.82 -5.08
CA LYS A 63 9.18 -9.69 -4.13
C LYS A 63 7.73 -9.24 -3.91
N LEU A 64 6.95 -9.20 -5.00
CA LEU A 64 5.54 -8.85 -4.96
C LEU A 64 4.71 -9.89 -4.21
N LYS A 65 4.98 -11.18 -4.38
CA LYS A 65 4.32 -12.22 -3.56
C LYS A 65 4.57 -11.98 -2.07
N ALA A 66 5.83 -11.79 -1.68
CA ALA A 66 6.16 -11.57 -0.27
C ALA A 66 5.48 -10.32 0.32
N ILE A 67 5.44 -9.21 -0.43
CA ILE A 67 4.84 -7.96 0.05
C ILE A 67 3.31 -8.02 0.02
N LEU A 68 2.71 -8.62 -1.00
CA LEU A 68 1.26 -8.71 -1.15
C LEU A 68 0.65 -9.64 -0.12
N ASN A 69 1.33 -10.72 0.28
CA ASN A 69 0.87 -11.54 1.40
C ASN A 69 0.73 -10.71 2.68
N LYS A 70 1.67 -9.80 2.97
CA LYS A 70 1.58 -8.90 4.14
C LYS A 70 0.48 -7.86 4.03
N VAL A 71 0.23 -7.38 2.81
CA VAL A 71 -0.86 -6.43 2.55
C VAL A 71 -2.21 -7.13 2.67
N GLU A 72 -2.32 -8.35 2.17
CA GLU A 72 -3.51 -9.20 2.33
C GLU A 72 -3.77 -9.44 3.82
N ASP A 73 -2.73 -9.83 4.58
CA ASP A 73 -2.86 -10.03 6.03
C ASP A 73 -3.47 -8.80 6.72
N TYR A 74 -2.88 -7.62 6.44
CA TYR A 74 -3.31 -6.35 7.02
C TYR A 74 -4.72 -5.92 6.60
N LEU A 75 -5.08 -6.08 5.31
CA LEU A 75 -6.36 -5.59 4.79
C LEU A 75 -7.54 -6.51 5.14
N PHE A 76 -7.31 -7.81 5.35
CA PHE A 76 -8.39 -8.78 5.53
C PHE A 76 -8.47 -9.36 6.94
N PHE A 77 -7.36 -9.45 7.67
CA PHE A 77 -7.33 -10.04 9.01
C PHE A 77 -7.13 -8.97 10.08
N ASP A 78 -6.17 -8.06 9.94
CA ASP A 78 -5.95 -6.99 10.95
C ASP A 78 -7.08 -5.93 10.92
N ASP A 79 -7.75 -5.76 9.79
CA ASP A 79 -8.88 -4.82 9.66
C ASP A 79 -10.15 -5.28 10.41
N LYS A 80 -10.19 -6.55 10.86
CA LYS A 80 -11.29 -7.07 11.68
C LYS A 80 -11.08 -6.73 13.16
N GLU A 81 -9.85 -6.86 13.66
CA GLU A 81 -9.52 -6.54 15.05
C GLU A 81 -9.73 -5.05 15.36
N HIS A 82 -9.35 -4.15 14.44
CA HIS A 82 -9.55 -2.70 14.64
C HIS A 82 -11.00 -2.22 14.54
N LYS A 83 -11.92 -3.00 13.95
CA LYS A 83 -13.35 -2.66 13.96
C LYS A 83 -14.02 -3.05 15.26
N GLU A 84 -13.59 -4.16 15.85
CA GLU A 84 -14.11 -4.67 17.13
C GLU A 84 -13.65 -3.76 18.29
N GLU A 85 -12.39 -3.29 18.29
CA GLU A 85 -11.87 -2.35 19.29
C GLU A 85 -12.59 -0.99 19.29
N HIS A 86 -12.99 -0.49 18.11
CA HIS A 86 -13.64 0.81 17.98
C HIS A 86 -15.15 0.79 18.34
N GLU A 87 -15.79 -0.37 18.28
CA GLU A 87 -17.19 -0.56 18.72
C GLU A 87 -17.29 -0.80 20.25
N GLU A 88 -16.22 -1.24 20.91
CA GLU A 88 -16.18 -1.44 22.37
C GLU A 88 -15.80 -0.18 23.17
N GLU A 89 -15.22 0.84 22.52
CA GLU A 89 -14.84 2.12 23.14
C GLU A 89 -15.87 3.27 22.95
N GLU A 90 -16.98 3.04 22.23
CA GLU A 90 -18.14 3.97 22.11
C GLU A 90 -19.33 3.58 23.01
#